data_AF-A0A8H3XWQ6-F1
#
_entry.id   AF-A0A8H3XWQ6-F1
#
_cell.length_a   1.000
_cell.length_b   1.000
_cell.length_c   1.000
_cell.angle_alpha   90.00
_cell.angle_beta   90.00
_cell.angle_gamma   90.00
#
_symmetry.space_group_name_H-M   'P 1'
#
loop_
_entity.id
_entity.type
_entity.pdbx_description
1 polymer ?
#
loop_
_entity_poly.entity_id
_entity_poly.type
_entity_poly.pdbx_seq_one_letter_code
_entity_poly.pdbx_strand_id
1 'polypeptide(L)'
;MPHSTVDQTSSLEAPYSGPRKLVLCLDGTGNQFMGFERDSNIVKIYQMLEKNTPGQFHYYQPGIGTYVEGQSSSSGLLRYPRKLQSHIITTIDQGVGTTFESHVLAAYRFIMRYYSPGDHIYIFGFSRGAYTARFLAEMIHELGLLSQGNEEMIHFAWETFSNFQQARGKTDRTAKDEALISYMKKFNTTFCRPQVQIHFLGLFDCVNSVGQFEIPFHRKSHQYLVSPAARHIRHAVSIHERRLKFKPALVLLDKTKPVDLKEVWFAGNHGDVGGGWSLAPGQFHLLSDTPLNWMLQEVLHLEKSESKLSFHTLNVADVVERENAFPGKEEPGTTAYDVRKRTNQPHDMLMFNRGATFLMVIFWWILEILPLFTRLELEHGKWVPRQWPPNMGAPRDIPEDAVIHPSVHEMVRAGILDPKSIPPRGGNNSHLPSTARITGAWKAMRKSQGKEISSLMQKKKAVGALRKEFDGKAE
;
A
#
# COMPACT_ATOMS: atom_id res chain seq x y z
N MET A 1 25.81 43.65 -52.95
CA MET A 1 24.99 42.49 -52.51
C MET A 1 25.42 42.09 -51.11
N PRO A 2 24.73 42.53 -50.06
CA PRO A 2 24.82 41.88 -48.74
C PRO A 2 23.45 41.50 -48.16
N HIS A 3 23.43 40.33 -47.51
CA HIS A 3 22.60 39.83 -46.40
C HIS A 3 21.12 40.25 -46.28
N SER A 4 20.22 39.32 -46.59
CA SER A 4 18.86 39.25 -46.04
C SER A 4 18.86 38.41 -44.76
N THR A 5 18.67 39.06 -43.61
CA THR A 5 18.33 38.43 -42.34
C THR A 5 16.94 37.81 -42.42
N VAL A 6 16.85 36.50 -42.21
CA VAL A 6 15.58 35.80 -42.02
C VAL A 6 15.17 35.99 -40.56
N ASP A 7 14.11 36.75 -40.33
CA ASP A 7 13.46 36.88 -39.02
C ASP A 7 12.98 35.51 -38.54
N GLN A 8 13.63 34.98 -37.50
CA GLN A 8 13.07 33.92 -36.67
C GLN A 8 12.08 34.55 -35.70
N THR A 9 10.84 34.77 -36.16
CA THR A 9 9.73 34.99 -35.25
C THR A 9 9.44 33.68 -34.53
N SER A 10 9.99 33.55 -33.33
CA SER A 10 9.55 32.67 -32.26
C SER A 10 8.01 32.66 -32.21
N SER A 11 7.42 31.54 -32.63
CA SER A 11 6.01 31.25 -32.41
C SER A 11 5.82 30.99 -30.92
N LEU A 12 5.56 32.06 -30.17
CA LEU A 12 4.99 31.98 -28.82
C LEU A 12 3.66 31.23 -28.94
N GLU A 13 3.67 29.95 -28.58
CA GLU A 13 2.45 29.15 -28.43
C GLU A 13 1.46 29.93 -27.55
N ALA A 14 0.24 30.12 -28.05
CA ALA A 14 -0.80 30.81 -27.30
C ALA A 14 -0.99 30.11 -25.93
N PRO A 15 -1.12 30.87 -24.83
CA PRO A 15 -1.28 30.27 -23.50
C PRO A 15 -2.55 29.41 -23.47
N TYR A 16 -2.38 28.15 -23.05
CA TYR A 16 -3.48 27.19 -22.85
C TYR A 16 -4.59 27.83 -22.00
N SER A 17 -5.81 27.87 -22.54
CA SER A 17 -6.94 28.62 -21.96
C SER A 17 -7.82 27.80 -21.00
N GLY A 18 -7.45 26.56 -20.69
CA GLY A 18 -8.20 25.67 -19.79
C GLY A 18 -7.56 25.54 -18.41
N PRO A 19 -8.25 24.91 -17.44
CA PRO A 19 -7.66 24.59 -16.15
C PRO A 19 -6.47 23.64 -16.32
N ARG A 20 -5.34 23.97 -15.67
CA ARG A 20 -4.11 23.18 -15.78
C ARG A 20 -4.22 21.95 -14.89
N LYS A 21 -3.41 20.93 -15.17
CA LYS A 21 -3.43 19.65 -14.47
C LYS A 21 -2.14 19.47 -13.70
N LEU A 22 -2.22 19.17 -12.41
CA LEU A 22 -1.08 18.74 -11.60
C LEU A 22 -1.25 17.26 -11.33
N VAL A 23 -0.33 16.42 -11.85
CA VAL A 23 -0.39 14.96 -11.73
C VAL A 23 0.74 14.47 -10.85
N LEU A 24 0.37 13.91 -9.69
CA LEU A 24 1.30 13.38 -8.71
C LEU A 24 1.23 11.85 -8.70
N CYS A 25 2.39 11.20 -8.82
CA CYS A 25 2.55 9.75 -8.81
C CYS A 25 3.45 9.36 -7.64
N LEU A 26 2.86 8.78 -6.58
CA LEU A 26 3.53 8.46 -5.32
C LEU A 26 3.71 6.93 -5.17
N ASP A 27 4.93 6.44 -5.33
CA ASP A 27 5.18 4.99 -5.36
C ASP A 27 5.29 4.36 -3.95
N GLY A 28 5.09 3.04 -3.89
CA GLY A 28 5.28 2.21 -2.71
C GLY A 28 6.75 1.93 -2.41
N THR A 29 7.08 1.71 -1.13
CA THR A 29 8.47 1.40 -0.71
C THR A 29 9.03 0.15 -1.34
N GLY A 30 10.31 0.23 -1.69
CA GLY A 30 11.08 -0.88 -2.22
C GLY A 30 10.89 -1.05 -3.73
N ASN A 31 9.97 -0.30 -4.32
CA ASN A 31 9.85 -0.19 -5.77
C ASN A 31 10.96 0.73 -6.27
N GLN A 32 11.90 0.16 -7.00
CA GLN A 32 12.90 0.90 -7.75
C GLN A 32 12.48 0.89 -9.22
N PHE A 33 12.69 2.00 -9.92
CA PHE A 33 12.53 2.03 -11.37
C PHE A 33 13.55 1.07 -11.98
N MET A 34 13.06 0.01 -12.62
CA MET A 34 13.90 -0.98 -13.30
C MET A 34 13.87 -0.80 -14.82
N GLY A 35 12.89 -0.07 -15.36
CA GLY A 35 12.75 0.15 -16.81
C GLY A 35 12.15 -1.05 -17.56
N PHE A 36 11.45 -1.92 -16.85
CA PHE A 36 10.84 -3.14 -17.39
C PHE A 36 9.44 -3.34 -16.81
N GLU A 37 8.72 -4.36 -17.27
CA GLU A 37 7.32 -4.66 -16.88
C GLU A 37 7.12 -4.90 -15.37
N ARG A 38 8.22 -5.12 -14.63
CA ARG A 38 8.26 -5.24 -13.16
C ARG A 38 7.89 -3.95 -12.44
N ASP A 39 7.94 -2.81 -13.12
CA ASP A 39 7.66 -1.52 -12.52
C ASP A 39 6.24 -1.44 -11.94
N SER A 40 6.06 -0.59 -10.93
CA SER A 40 4.76 -0.38 -10.30
C SER A 40 3.75 0.21 -11.28
N ASN A 41 2.47 0.05 -10.99
CA ASN A 41 1.41 0.71 -11.74
C ASN A 41 1.51 2.24 -11.65
N ILE A 42 2.16 2.78 -10.61
CA ILE A 42 2.44 4.21 -10.48
C ILE A 42 3.48 4.67 -11.51
N VAL A 43 4.58 3.92 -11.66
CA VAL A 43 5.57 4.17 -12.70
C VAL A 43 4.95 4.01 -14.09
N LYS A 44 4.16 2.96 -14.32
CA LYS A 44 3.46 2.74 -15.60
C LYS A 44 2.54 3.90 -15.96
N ILE A 45 1.74 4.40 -15.00
CA ILE A 45 0.91 5.61 -15.21
C ILE A 45 1.81 6.80 -15.55
N TYR A 46 2.85 7.05 -14.74
CA TYR A 46 3.76 8.17 -14.97
C TYR A 46 4.45 8.11 -16.33
N GLN A 47 4.81 6.91 -16.77
CA GLN A 47 5.36 6.65 -18.10
C GLN A 47 4.34 7.05 -19.17
N MET A 48 3.09 6.60 -19.07
CA MET A 48 2.03 6.84 -20.06
C MET A 48 1.62 8.32 -20.23
N LEU A 49 1.86 9.16 -19.22
CA LEU A 49 1.51 10.59 -19.28
C LEU A 49 2.28 11.32 -20.41
N GLU A 50 1.61 12.24 -21.10
CA GLU A 50 2.25 13.13 -22.05
C GLU A 50 2.96 14.27 -21.30
N LYS A 51 4.30 14.29 -21.39
CA LYS A 51 5.18 15.20 -20.63
C LYS A 51 5.26 16.59 -21.25
N ASN A 52 5.02 16.69 -22.56
CA ASN A 52 5.14 17.94 -23.30
C ASN A 52 3.81 18.67 -23.47
N THR A 53 2.70 18.15 -22.93
CA THR A 53 1.40 18.82 -23.01
C THR A 53 1.44 20.14 -22.21
N PRO A 54 1.20 21.30 -22.87
CA PRO A 54 1.08 22.57 -22.16
C PRO A 54 0.00 22.51 -21.08
N GLY A 55 0.30 23.04 -19.90
CA GLY A 55 -0.64 23.06 -18.78
C GLY A 55 -0.85 21.70 -18.09
N GLN A 56 0.01 20.70 -18.32
CA GLN A 56 0.05 19.47 -17.52
C GLN A 56 1.42 19.34 -16.84
N PHE A 57 1.44 19.41 -15.51
CA PHE A 57 2.64 19.29 -14.69
C PHE A 57 2.69 17.92 -14.01
N HIS A 58 3.86 17.31 -13.98
CA HIS A 58 4.05 15.95 -13.47
C HIS A 58 5.02 15.92 -12.31
N TYR A 59 4.70 15.12 -11.30
CA TYR A 59 5.56 14.87 -10.15
C TYR A 59 5.60 13.38 -9.86
N TYR A 60 6.79 12.80 -9.86
CA TYR A 60 7.02 11.43 -9.43
C TYR A 60 7.81 11.42 -8.14
N GLN A 61 7.34 10.65 -7.16
CA GLN A 61 8.05 10.42 -5.92
C GLN A 61 8.34 8.92 -5.77
N PRO A 62 9.62 8.52 -5.67
CA PRO A 62 9.96 7.13 -5.41
C PRO A 62 9.46 6.70 -4.03
N GLY A 63 9.32 5.39 -3.81
CA GLY A 63 8.85 4.89 -2.52
C GLY A 63 9.80 5.19 -1.36
N ILE A 64 9.25 5.33 -0.14
CA ILE A 64 10.04 5.54 1.09
C ILE A 64 11.13 4.47 1.20
N GLY A 65 12.38 4.84 1.44
CA GLY A 65 13.52 3.91 1.60
C GLY A 65 14.14 3.38 0.31
N THR A 66 13.75 3.92 -0.86
CA THR A 66 14.28 3.51 -2.17
C THR A 66 15.64 4.13 -2.49
N TYR A 67 15.90 5.35 -2.01
CA TYR A 67 17.16 6.05 -2.13
C TYR A 67 17.60 6.51 -0.74
N VAL A 68 18.59 5.84 -0.16
CA VAL A 68 19.35 6.41 0.95
C VAL A 68 20.45 7.25 0.30
N GLU A 69 20.45 8.57 0.53
CA GLU A 69 21.53 9.45 0.09
C GLU A 69 22.88 8.85 0.49
N GLY A 70 23.75 8.59 -0.50
CA GLY A 70 25.14 8.21 -0.26
C GLY A 70 25.67 6.94 -0.93
N GLN A 71 25.14 6.48 -2.06
CA GLN A 71 25.88 5.53 -2.90
C GLN A 71 26.12 6.04 -4.31
N SER A 72 27.26 6.73 -4.42
CA SER A 72 28.03 6.88 -5.64
C SER A 72 28.31 5.52 -6.26
N SER A 73 28.18 5.50 -7.58
CA SER A 73 28.72 4.50 -8.49
C SER A 73 30.18 4.17 -8.16
N SER A 74 30.50 2.93 -7.81
CA SER A 74 31.72 2.29 -8.30
C SER A 74 31.69 0.78 -8.11
N SER A 75 32.02 0.14 -9.23
CA SER A 75 32.50 -1.22 -9.42
C SER A 75 33.53 -1.67 -8.38
N GLY A 76 33.40 -2.92 -7.91
CA GLY A 76 34.46 -3.58 -7.17
C GLY A 76 34.08 -4.98 -6.66
N LEU A 77 34.60 -6.01 -7.33
CA LEU A 77 34.59 -7.40 -6.89
C LEU A 77 35.14 -7.57 -5.45
N LEU A 78 34.59 -8.56 -4.74
CA LEU A 78 35.14 -9.26 -3.57
C LEU A 78 35.10 -8.56 -2.18
N ARG A 79 34.07 -8.87 -1.36
CA ARG A 79 34.24 -9.24 0.08
C ARG A 79 32.97 -9.83 0.72
N TYR A 80 32.95 -11.15 0.94
CA TYR A 80 32.07 -11.86 1.89
C TYR A 80 32.64 -11.78 3.34
N PRO A 81 31.94 -12.20 4.42
CA PRO A 81 30.77 -11.56 5.01
C PRO A 81 31.07 -11.13 6.47
N ARG A 82 30.99 -9.84 6.77
CA ARG A 82 30.90 -9.32 8.14
C ARG A 82 29.93 -8.15 8.14
N LYS A 83 28.63 -8.42 8.25
CA LYS A 83 27.55 -7.44 8.60
C LYS A 83 26.13 -8.03 8.54
N LEU A 84 25.97 -9.32 8.82
CA LEU A 84 24.63 -9.85 9.10
C LEU A 84 24.35 -9.57 10.58
N GLN A 85 23.68 -8.46 10.91
CA GLN A 85 22.73 -8.34 12.05
C GLN A 85 22.36 -6.91 12.52
N SER A 86 22.86 -5.80 11.97
CA SER A 86 22.55 -4.47 12.56
C SER A 86 22.09 -3.35 11.62
N HIS A 87 21.65 -3.64 10.39
CA HIS A 87 21.20 -2.59 9.45
C HIS A 87 19.73 -2.70 8.99
N ILE A 88 18.99 -3.74 9.39
CA ILE A 88 17.62 -3.96 8.89
C ILE A 88 16.54 -3.49 9.89
N ILE A 89 16.87 -3.16 11.14
CA ILE A 89 15.85 -2.82 12.14
C ILE A 89 16.08 -1.45 12.78
N THR A 90 17.32 -1.08 13.11
CA THR A 90 17.58 0.17 13.87
C THR A 90 17.61 1.46 13.06
N THR A 91 17.79 1.43 11.73
CA THR A 91 17.70 2.63 10.88
C THR A 91 16.26 2.89 10.38
N ILE A 92 15.36 1.92 10.56
CA ILE A 92 13.96 2.00 10.16
C ILE A 92 13.14 2.74 11.24
N ASP A 93 13.46 2.58 12.52
CA ASP A 93 12.57 3.04 13.60
C ASP A 93 12.62 4.56 13.88
N GLN A 94 13.72 5.28 13.61
CA GLN A 94 13.75 6.76 13.70
C GLN A 94 13.65 7.45 12.33
N GLY A 95 13.96 6.73 11.25
CA GLY A 95 13.94 7.26 9.88
C GLY A 95 12.57 7.17 9.19
N VAL A 96 11.68 6.25 9.58
CA VAL A 96 10.41 6.03 8.86
C VAL A 96 9.37 7.13 9.10
N GLY A 97 9.29 7.70 10.31
CA GLY A 97 8.37 8.82 10.59
C GLY A 97 8.80 10.10 9.88
N THR A 98 10.08 10.43 9.95
CA THR A 98 10.68 11.60 9.29
C THR A 98 10.68 11.46 7.77
N THR A 99 10.86 10.25 7.22
CA THR A 99 10.74 10.00 5.77
C THR A 99 9.30 10.02 5.28
N PHE A 100 8.32 9.52 6.05
CA PHE A 100 6.92 9.66 5.67
C PHE A 100 6.50 11.14 5.62
N GLU A 101 6.82 11.90 6.67
CA GLU A 101 6.59 13.35 6.72
C GLU A 101 7.25 14.04 5.53
N SER A 102 8.54 13.78 5.27
CA SER A 102 9.26 14.45 4.18
C SER A 102 8.64 14.14 2.81
N HIS A 103 8.12 12.92 2.61
CA HIS A 103 7.41 12.56 1.40
C HIS A 103 6.10 13.35 1.21
N VAL A 104 5.28 13.47 2.27
CA VAL A 104 4.05 14.29 2.23
C VAL A 104 4.40 15.75 1.97
N LEU A 105 5.39 16.30 2.68
CA LEU A 105 5.79 17.70 2.55
C LEU A 105 6.39 18.03 1.18
N ALA A 106 7.14 17.11 0.57
CA ALA A 106 7.69 17.30 -0.77
C ALA A 106 6.57 17.38 -1.82
N ALA A 107 5.57 16.50 -1.74
CA ALA A 107 4.41 16.52 -2.64
C ALA A 107 3.52 17.75 -2.39
N TYR A 108 3.31 18.15 -1.12
CA TYR A 108 2.62 19.39 -0.77
C TYR A 108 3.35 20.62 -1.33
N ARG A 109 4.68 20.68 -1.22
CA ARG A 109 5.51 21.76 -1.78
C ARG A 109 5.38 21.84 -3.30
N PHE A 110 5.33 20.70 -4.00
CA PHE A 110 5.09 20.69 -5.44
C PHE A 110 3.74 21.32 -5.79
N ILE A 111 2.66 20.90 -5.14
CA ILE A 111 1.32 21.48 -5.38
C ILE A 111 1.33 22.98 -5.05
N MET A 112 1.95 23.36 -3.94
CA MET A 112 2.07 24.77 -3.52
C MET A 112 2.78 25.62 -4.57
N ARG A 113 3.82 25.10 -5.22
CA ARG A 113 4.59 25.86 -6.22
C ARG A 113 3.87 26.02 -7.55
N TYR A 114 3.17 24.99 -8.00
CA TYR A 114 2.65 24.94 -9.37
C TYR A 114 1.16 25.24 -9.48
N TYR A 115 0.38 25.11 -8.40
CA TYR A 115 -1.06 25.33 -8.43
C TYR A 115 -1.39 26.79 -8.73
N SER A 116 -2.36 27.01 -9.61
CA SER A 116 -3.10 28.26 -9.78
C SER A 116 -4.59 28.02 -9.51
N PRO A 117 -5.34 29.07 -9.10
CA PRO A 117 -6.78 28.96 -8.92
C PRO A 117 -7.47 28.35 -10.15
N GLY A 118 -8.26 27.30 -9.92
CA GLY A 118 -8.98 26.57 -10.97
C GLY A 118 -8.26 25.34 -11.51
N ASP A 119 -6.98 25.12 -11.19
CA ASP A 119 -6.27 23.92 -11.62
C ASP A 119 -6.84 22.64 -10.98
N HIS A 120 -6.70 21.52 -11.68
CA HIS A 120 -7.11 20.21 -11.20
C HIS A 120 -5.92 19.38 -10.72
N ILE A 121 -6.01 18.88 -9.49
CA ILE A 121 -4.98 18.05 -8.86
C ILE A 121 -5.38 16.58 -8.93
N TYR A 122 -4.53 15.77 -9.56
CA TYR A 122 -4.65 14.32 -9.70
C TYR A 122 -3.55 13.65 -8.88
N ILE A 123 -3.91 12.74 -7.99
CA ILE A 123 -2.95 12.01 -7.16
C ILE A 123 -3.16 10.51 -7.37
N PHE A 124 -2.09 9.82 -7.73
CA PHE A 124 -2.02 8.37 -7.79
C PHE A 124 -1.04 7.85 -6.75
N GLY A 125 -1.42 6.82 -6.01
CA GLY A 125 -0.52 6.20 -5.03
C GLY A 125 -0.66 4.70 -4.93
N PHE A 126 0.45 4.01 -4.66
CA PHE A 126 0.48 2.55 -4.39
C PHE A 126 1.05 2.26 -3.00
N SER A 127 0.46 1.34 -2.26
CA SER A 127 1.00 0.84 -0.99
C SER A 127 1.19 1.95 0.04
N ARG A 128 2.43 2.22 0.50
CA ARG A 128 2.74 3.39 1.35
C ARG A 128 2.52 4.72 0.61
N GLY A 129 2.80 4.77 -0.69
CA GLY A 129 2.53 5.94 -1.51
C GLY A 129 1.05 6.25 -1.62
N ALA A 130 0.18 5.23 -1.58
CA ALA A 130 -1.27 5.41 -1.45
C ALA A 130 -1.65 6.02 -0.08
N TYR A 131 -0.97 5.60 0.99
CA TYR A 131 -1.13 6.20 2.32
C TYR A 131 -0.66 7.65 2.36
N THR A 132 0.49 7.96 1.75
CA THR A 132 0.99 9.33 1.53
C THR A 132 -0.01 10.17 0.73
N ALA A 133 -0.58 9.62 -0.35
CA ALA A 133 -1.59 10.27 -1.18
C ALA A 133 -2.84 10.65 -0.38
N ARG A 134 -3.33 9.73 0.47
CA ARG A 134 -4.46 9.99 1.38
C ARG A 134 -4.15 11.11 2.37
N PHE A 135 -3.01 11.04 3.05
CA PHE A 135 -2.60 12.07 4.01
C PHE A 135 -2.41 13.44 3.36
N LEU A 136 -1.83 13.47 2.16
CA LEU A 136 -1.68 14.70 1.39
C LEU A 136 -3.04 15.31 1.02
N ALA A 137 -3.98 14.48 0.54
CA ALA A 137 -5.32 14.92 0.22
C ALA A 137 -6.06 15.45 1.46
N GLU A 138 -5.96 14.76 2.60
CA GLU A 138 -6.53 15.21 3.88
C GLU A 138 -5.90 16.52 4.36
N MET A 139 -4.58 16.67 4.25
CA MET A 139 -3.87 17.88 4.62
C MET A 139 -4.35 19.07 3.78
N ILE A 140 -4.46 18.92 2.46
CA ILE A 140 -4.95 19.98 1.59
C ILE A 140 -6.43 20.30 1.88
N HIS A 141 -7.24 19.28 2.16
CA HIS A 141 -8.67 19.48 2.45
C HIS A 141 -8.92 20.18 3.79
N GLU A 142 -8.27 19.75 4.87
CA GLU A 142 -8.52 20.26 6.22
C GLU A 142 -7.67 21.51 6.52
N LEU A 143 -6.37 21.48 6.22
CA LEU A 143 -5.46 22.61 6.49
C LEU A 143 -5.51 23.67 5.39
N GLY A 144 -5.65 23.26 4.13
CA GLY A 144 -5.52 24.15 2.95
C GLY A 144 -4.13 24.14 2.32
N LEU A 145 -4.00 24.82 1.19
CA LEU A 145 -2.75 24.97 0.44
C LEU A 145 -2.13 26.34 0.67
N LEU A 146 -0.89 26.41 1.13
CA LEU A 146 -0.17 27.67 1.33
C LEU A 146 0.00 28.48 0.02
N SER A 147 0.17 29.80 0.17
CA SER A 147 0.56 30.68 -0.94
C SER A 147 1.97 30.34 -1.47
N GLN A 148 2.17 30.53 -2.77
CA GLN A 148 3.45 30.30 -3.43
C GLN A 148 4.51 31.23 -2.83
N GLY A 149 5.71 30.71 -2.55
CA GLY A 149 6.80 31.48 -1.93
C GLY A 149 6.89 31.38 -0.40
N ASN A 150 5.91 30.75 0.26
CA ASN A 150 5.90 30.56 1.72
C ASN A 150 6.47 29.17 2.14
N GLU A 151 7.53 28.69 1.48
CA GLU A 151 8.13 27.38 1.75
C GLU A 151 8.53 27.15 3.21
N GLU A 152 8.99 28.19 3.90
CA GLU A 152 9.40 28.14 5.32
C GLU A 152 8.23 27.77 6.24
N MET A 153 6.98 28.06 5.82
CA MET A 153 5.78 27.75 6.59
C MET A 153 5.33 26.29 6.45
N ILE A 154 5.93 25.51 5.55
CA ILE A 154 5.50 24.13 5.28
C ILE A 154 5.63 23.23 6.51
N HIS A 155 6.72 23.35 7.27
CA HIS A 155 6.89 22.58 8.50
C HIS A 155 5.85 22.96 9.55
N PHE A 156 5.58 24.26 9.71
CA PHE A 156 4.57 24.73 10.65
C PHE A 156 3.14 24.31 10.25
N ALA A 157 2.86 24.28 8.95
CA ALA A 157 1.62 23.73 8.38
C ALA A 157 1.46 22.25 8.74
N TRP A 158 2.52 21.44 8.61
CA TRP A 158 2.51 20.04 9.02
C TRP A 158 2.27 19.83 10.51
N GLU A 159 2.94 20.60 11.38
CA GLU A 159 2.73 20.53 12.83
C GLU A 159 1.28 20.87 13.20
N THR A 160 0.74 21.92 12.57
CA THR A 160 -0.65 22.34 12.77
C THR A 160 -1.62 21.22 12.37
N PHE A 161 -1.45 20.64 11.19
CA PHE A 161 -2.27 19.52 10.71
C PHE A 161 -2.13 18.28 11.59
N SER A 162 -0.91 17.91 11.96
CA SER A 162 -0.62 16.74 12.81
C SER A 162 -1.22 16.87 14.20
N ASN A 163 -1.19 18.06 14.80
CA ASN A 163 -1.82 18.34 16.09
C ASN A 163 -3.36 18.32 15.99
N PHE A 164 -3.91 18.90 14.91
CA PHE A 164 -5.34 18.83 14.63
C PHE A 164 -5.83 17.38 14.49
N GLN A 165 -5.13 16.53 13.75
CA GLN A 165 -5.50 15.13 13.55
C GLN A 165 -5.52 14.37 14.89
N GLN A 166 -4.53 14.62 15.76
CA GLN A 166 -4.48 14.04 17.12
C GLN A 166 -5.67 14.48 18.00
N ALA A 167 -6.10 15.73 17.89
CA ALA A 167 -7.24 16.26 18.63
C ALA A 167 -8.58 15.68 18.11
N ARG A 168 -8.74 15.58 16.79
CA ARG A 168 -9.95 15.08 16.13
C ARG A 168 -10.26 13.62 16.48
N GLY A 169 -9.23 12.79 16.65
CA GLY A 169 -9.36 11.36 16.93
C GLY A 169 -9.87 11.01 18.33
N LYS A 170 -10.00 11.98 19.24
CA LYS A 170 -10.47 11.75 20.61
C LYS A 170 -12.00 11.82 20.71
N THR A 171 -12.59 10.88 21.44
CA THR A 171 -14.03 10.87 21.77
C THR A 171 -14.38 11.97 22.77
N ASP A 172 -13.54 12.13 23.80
CA ASP A 172 -13.69 13.17 24.81
C ASP A 172 -12.70 14.30 24.52
N ARG A 173 -13.19 15.36 23.90
CA ARG A 173 -12.36 16.52 23.51
C ARG A 173 -12.15 17.43 24.72
N THR A 174 -10.90 17.77 24.98
CA THR A 174 -10.54 18.78 25.98
C THR A 174 -10.63 20.18 25.38
N ALA A 175 -10.68 21.22 26.23
CA ALA A 175 -10.58 22.61 25.77
C ALA A 175 -9.32 22.88 24.92
N LYS A 176 -8.22 22.14 25.18
CA LYS A 176 -7.00 22.18 24.37
C LYS A 176 -7.24 21.61 22.97
N ASP A 177 -7.98 20.52 22.85
CA ASP A 177 -8.30 19.90 21.55
C ASP A 177 -9.19 20.85 20.71
N GLU A 178 -10.15 21.53 21.34
CA GLU A 178 -10.97 22.55 20.68
C GLU A 178 -10.15 23.77 20.23
N ALA A 179 -9.18 24.20 21.05
CA ALA A 179 -8.26 25.28 20.69
C ALA A 179 -7.40 24.92 19.47
N LEU A 180 -6.93 23.67 19.35
CA LEU A 180 -6.19 23.20 18.17
C LEU A 180 -7.06 23.19 16.90
N ILE A 181 -8.33 22.78 17.02
CA ILE A 181 -9.29 22.82 15.91
C ILE A 181 -9.56 24.27 15.48
N SER A 182 -9.76 25.18 16.45
CA SER A 182 -9.95 26.61 16.19
C SER A 182 -8.71 27.25 15.55
N TYR A 183 -7.52 26.89 16.04
CA TYR A 183 -6.25 27.33 15.50
C TYR A 183 -6.07 26.92 14.04
N MET A 184 -6.34 25.65 13.71
CA MET A 184 -6.28 25.15 12.33
C MET A 184 -7.21 25.95 11.40
N LYS A 185 -8.45 26.24 11.82
CA LYS A 185 -9.38 27.05 11.01
C LYS A 185 -8.87 28.47 10.76
N LYS A 186 -8.27 29.10 11.78
CA LYS A 186 -7.62 30.41 11.64
C LYS A 186 -6.39 30.34 10.73
N PHE A 187 -5.60 29.28 10.86
CA PHE A 187 -4.42 29.04 10.03
C PHE A 187 -4.81 28.97 8.54
N ASN A 188 -5.81 28.16 8.22
CA ASN A 188 -6.36 28.02 6.87
C ASN A 188 -6.77 29.39 6.29
N THR A 189 -7.60 30.14 7.03
CA THR A 189 -8.12 31.43 6.56
C THR A 189 -7.06 32.54 6.48
N THR A 190 -5.93 32.41 7.19
CA THR A 190 -4.87 33.43 7.21
C THR A 190 -3.79 33.18 6.15
N PHE A 191 -3.35 31.93 6.00
CA PHE A 191 -2.14 31.60 5.23
C PHE A 191 -2.39 30.74 3.98
N CYS A 192 -3.56 30.10 3.90
CA CYS A 192 -3.88 29.19 2.80
C CYS A 192 -4.75 29.88 1.74
N ARG A 193 -4.65 29.36 0.51
CA ARG A 193 -5.47 29.77 -0.62
C ARG A 193 -6.89 29.23 -0.44
N PRO A 194 -7.92 30.03 -0.78
CA PRO A 194 -9.30 29.58 -0.68
C PRO A 194 -9.60 28.49 -1.71
N GLN A 195 -10.51 27.58 -1.35
CA GLN A 195 -11.20 26.66 -2.27
C GLN A 195 -10.28 25.71 -3.08
N VAL A 196 -9.11 25.35 -2.57
CA VAL A 196 -8.27 24.30 -3.20
C VAL A 196 -8.86 22.93 -2.89
N GLN A 197 -9.08 22.12 -3.93
CA GLN A 197 -9.64 20.77 -3.80
C GLN A 197 -8.86 19.77 -4.65
N ILE A 198 -8.71 18.55 -4.15
CA ILE A 198 -8.21 17.43 -4.95
C ILE A 198 -9.30 16.98 -5.92
N HIS A 199 -8.97 16.96 -7.22
CA HIS A 199 -9.91 16.56 -8.26
C HIS A 199 -10.05 15.03 -8.30
N PHE A 200 -8.93 14.30 -8.30
CA PHE A 200 -8.93 12.83 -8.37
C PHE A 200 -7.89 12.21 -7.43
N LEU A 201 -8.30 11.18 -6.70
CA LEU A 201 -7.45 10.36 -5.83
C LEU A 201 -7.56 8.89 -6.23
N GLY A 202 -6.54 8.38 -6.93
CA GLY A 202 -6.43 6.99 -7.36
C GLY A 202 -5.45 6.20 -6.49
N LEU A 203 -5.94 5.13 -5.86
CA LEU A 203 -5.17 4.34 -4.90
C LEU A 203 -5.08 2.89 -5.37
N PHE A 204 -3.87 2.33 -5.31
CA PHE A 204 -3.62 0.90 -5.43
C PHE A 204 -3.23 0.34 -4.07
N ASP A 205 -4.01 -0.62 -3.62
CA ASP A 205 -3.85 -1.44 -2.43
C ASP A 205 -3.21 -0.70 -1.24
N CYS A 206 -3.93 0.32 -0.74
CA CYS A 206 -3.43 1.16 0.35
C CYS A 206 -3.22 0.33 1.61
N VAL A 207 -2.01 0.37 2.18
CA VAL A 207 -1.68 -0.36 3.42
C VAL A 207 -1.14 0.60 4.46
N ASN A 208 -1.50 0.39 5.72
CA ASN A 208 -0.95 1.18 6.83
C ASN A 208 0.43 0.63 7.22
N SER A 209 1.46 1.15 6.55
CA SER A 209 2.84 0.63 6.64
C SER A 209 3.77 1.44 7.51
N VAL A 210 3.38 2.67 7.87
CA VAL A 210 3.99 3.35 9.00
C VAL A 210 3.54 2.49 10.18
N GLY A 211 4.49 1.82 10.83
CA GLY A 211 4.17 0.97 11.95
C GLY A 211 3.23 1.71 12.89
N GLN A 212 2.44 0.95 13.65
CA GLN A 212 2.11 1.41 14.97
C GLN A 212 3.44 1.79 15.64
N PHE A 213 3.84 3.05 15.50
CA PHE A 213 4.55 3.71 16.57
C PHE A 213 3.58 3.60 17.72
N GLU A 214 3.83 2.55 18.50
CA GLU A 214 3.63 2.51 19.93
C GLU A 214 4.08 3.86 20.50
N ILE A 215 3.16 4.82 20.47
CA ILE A 215 2.97 5.61 21.66
C ILE A 215 2.29 4.64 22.61
N PRO A 216 2.98 4.18 23.67
CA PRO A 216 2.29 3.48 24.74
C PRO A 216 1.16 4.40 25.17
N PHE A 217 -0.06 3.86 25.31
CA PHE A 217 -1.32 4.54 25.61
C PHE A 217 -2.11 5.13 24.40
N HIS A 218 -3.15 4.37 24.02
CA HIS A 218 -4.48 4.85 23.59
C HIS A 218 -4.71 5.54 22.23
N ARG A 219 -3.83 5.43 21.22
CA ARG A 219 -4.18 5.91 19.86
C ARG A 219 -5.00 4.86 19.10
N LYS A 220 -6.33 5.05 19.03
CA LYS A 220 -7.21 4.34 18.09
C LYS A 220 -6.81 4.75 16.66
N SER A 221 -6.52 3.78 15.79
CA SER A 221 -6.25 4.06 14.38
C SER A 221 -7.42 4.87 13.81
N HIS A 222 -7.13 6.08 13.32
CA HIS A 222 -8.09 7.09 12.91
C HIS A 222 -9.05 6.51 11.87
N GLN A 223 -10.25 6.13 12.33
CA GLN A 223 -11.21 5.31 11.60
C GLN A 223 -12.19 6.12 10.74
N TYR A 224 -12.01 7.43 10.58
CA TYR A 224 -13.08 8.26 10.00
C TYR A 224 -12.51 9.37 9.13
N LEU A 225 -12.57 9.18 7.81
CA LEU A 225 -12.61 10.31 6.89
C LEU A 225 -14.03 10.90 7.01
N VAL A 226 -14.21 11.91 7.87
CA VAL A 226 -15.53 12.54 8.07
C VAL A 226 -15.88 13.48 6.90
N SER A 227 -14.92 13.74 6.01
CA SER A 227 -15.09 14.56 4.81
C SER A 227 -14.31 13.98 3.63
N PRO A 228 -14.88 13.97 2.40
CA PRO A 228 -14.19 13.50 1.22
C PRO A 228 -13.01 14.44 0.87
N ALA A 229 -11.79 13.93 1.01
CA ALA A 229 -10.57 14.67 0.73
C ALA A 229 -10.37 14.97 -0.77
N ALA A 230 -11.13 14.31 -1.65
CA ALA A 230 -11.12 14.51 -3.09
C ALA A 230 -12.53 14.41 -3.68
N ARG A 231 -12.73 15.02 -4.84
CA ARG A 231 -14.01 14.98 -5.58
C ARG A 231 -14.31 13.57 -6.12
N HIS A 232 -13.30 12.91 -6.68
CA HIS A 232 -13.39 11.56 -7.21
C HIS A 232 -12.35 10.66 -6.54
N ILE A 233 -12.79 9.56 -5.91
CA ILE A 233 -11.90 8.62 -5.22
C ILE A 233 -12.05 7.23 -5.85
N ARG A 234 -10.93 6.62 -6.22
CA ARG A 234 -10.85 5.26 -6.77
C ARG A 234 -9.83 4.47 -5.97
N HIS A 235 -10.20 3.31 -5.48
CA HIS A 235 -9.32 2.44 -4.70
C HIS A 235 -9.40 1.00 -5.20
N ALA A 236 -8.32 0.51 -5.81
CA ALA A 236 -8.16 -0.90 -6.18
C ALA A 236 -7.59 -1.68 -4.98
N VAL A 237 -8.26 -2.73 -4.54
CA VAL A 237 -7.88 -3.48 -3.33
C VAL A 237 -7.59 -4.95 -3.66
N SER A 238 -6.52 -5.51 -3.09
CA SER A 238 -6.16 -6.92 -3.25
C SER A 238 -7.04 -7.86 -2.42
N ILE A 239 -7.52 -8.95 -3.04
CA ILE A 239 -8.26 -10.04 -2.37
C ILE A 239 -7.31 -11.03 -1.70
N HIS A 240 -6.23 -11.44 -2.38
CA HIS A 240 -5.39 -12.58 -1.98
C HIS A 240 -4.14 -12.20 -1.19
N GLU A 241 -4.00 -10.95 -0.74
CA GLU A 241 -2.92 -10.58 0.16
C GLU A 241 -3.18 -11.08 1.59
N ARG A 242 -2.24 -11.84 2.14
CA ARG A 242 -2.40 -12.56 3.41
C ARG A 242 -1.47 -12.07 4.52
N ARG A 243 -0.46 -11.28 4.19
CA ARG A 243 0.51 -10.77 5.17
C ARG A 243 -0.17 -9.84 6.15
N LEU A 244 0.09 -10.06 7.43
CA LEU A 244 -0.44 -9.34 8.58
C LEU A 244 -0.23 -7.83 8.49
N LYS A 245 0.97 -7.40 8.08
CA LYS A 245 1.32 -5.97 7.94
C LYS A 245 0.68 -5.30 6.71
N PHE A 246 0.06 -6.08 5.83
CA PHE A 246 -0.53 -5.62 4.56
C PHE A 246 -2.06 -5.75 4.59
N LYS A 247 -2.71 -5.59 5.76
CA LYS A 247 -4.17 -5.41 5.80
C LYS A 247 -4.53 -4.06 5.15
N PRO A 248 -5.61 -4.02 4.36
CA PRO A 248 -5.93 -2.85 3.55
C PRO A 248 -6.46 -1.72 4.44
N ALA A 249 -5.99 -0.51 4.19
CA ALA A 249 -6.58 0.70 4.73
C ALA A 249 -7.73 1.13 3.81
N LEU A 250 -8.94 0.63 4.11
CA LEU A 250 -10.14 0.97 3.35
C LEU A 250 -10.54 2.44 3.54
N VAL A 251 -11.36 2.96 2.64
CA VAL A 251 -11.90 4.32 2.71
C VAL A 251 -13.22 4.29 3.47
N LEU A 252 -13.20 4.69 4.74
CA LEU A 252 -14.39 4.77 5.58
C LEU A 252 -14.96 6.19 5.57
N LEU A 253 -16.05 6.39 4.83
CA LEU A 253 -16.78 7.66 4.73
C LEU A 253 -18.15 7.57 5.41
N ASP A 254 -18.65 8.73 5.82
CA ASP A 254 -20.03 8.90 6.23
C ASP A 254 -20.98 8.66 5.03
N LYS A 255 -21.73 7.57 5.08
CA LYS A 255 -22.67 7.15 4.02
C LYS A 255 -23.81 8.14 3.78
N THR A 256 -24.02 9.12 4.68
CA THR A 256 -25.04 10.16 4.50
C THR A 256 -24.64 11.23 3.49
N LYS A 257 -23.34 11.36 3.18
CA LYS A 257 -22.85 12.35 2.22
C LYS A 257 -22.64 11.69 0.86
N PRO A 258 -23.16 12.29 -0.23
CA PRO A 258 -22.85 11.80 -1.57
C PRO A 258 -21.36 12.05 -1.85
N VAL A 259 -20.60 10.97 -2.04
CA VAL A 259 -19.20 11.01 -2.45
C VAL A 259 -19.03 10.07 -3.64
N ASP A 260 -18.33 10.53 -4.67
CA ASP A 260 -17.94 9.66 -5.78
C ASP A 260 -16.73 8.80 -5.37
N LEU A 261 -17.01 7.75 -4.59
CA LEU A 261 -16.06 6.73 -4.17
C LEU A 261 -16.37 5.40 -4.88
N LYS A 262 -15.36 4.83 -5.54
CA LYS A 262 -15.38 3.42 -5.96
C LYS A 262 -14.19 2.68 -5.34
N GLU A 263 -14.49 1.78 -4.42
CA GLU A 263 -13.52 0.86 -3.83
C GLU A 263 -13.81 -0.55 -4.37
N VAL A 264 -12.90 -1.05 -5.22
CA VAL A 264 -13.12 -2.26 -6.03
C VAL A 264 -12.03 -3.28 -5.74
N TRP A 265 -12.45 -4.52 -5.51
CA TRP A 265 -11.57 -5.63 -5.12
C TRP A 265 -11.15 -6.46 -6.33
N PHE A 266 -9.85 -6.67 -6.47
CA PHE A 266 -9.21 -7.37 -7.58
C PHE A 266 -8.53 -8.65 -7.11
N ALA A 267 -8.47 -9.64 -8.01
CA ALA A 267 -7.75 -10.87 -7.79
C ALA A 267 -6.24 -10.62 -7.73
N GLY A 268 -5.58 -11.26 -6.78
CA GLY A 268 -4.12 -11.21 -6.63
C GLY A 268 -3.70 -10.71 -5.25
N ASN A 269 -2.41 -10.79 -4.93
CA ASN A 269 -1.83 -10.16 -3.73
C ASN A 269 -1.54 -8.66 -3.94
N HIS A 270 -0.85 -8.04 -2.99
CA HIS A 270 -0.50 -6.61 -3.03
C HIS A 270 0.19 -6.17 -4.33
N GLY A 271 1.17 -6.95 -4.81
CA GLY A 271 1.90 -6.65 -6.04
C GLY A 271 1.11 -7.00 -7.31
N ASP A 272 0.17 -7.93 -7.23
CA ASP A 272 -0.76 -8.22 -8.32
C ASP A 272 -1.80 -7.11 -8.53
N VAL A 273 -1.96 -6.20 -7.57
CA VAL A 273 -2.83 -5.02 -7.72
C VAL A 273 -2.06 -3.76 -8.05
N GLY A 274 -0.92 -3.53 -7.38
CA GLY A 274 -0.13 -2.32 -7.58
C GLY A 274 1.08 -2.44 -8.49
N GLY A 275 1.40 -3.63 -8.99
CA GLY A 275 2.64 -3.90 -9.74
C GLY A 275 3.81 -4.28 -8.84
N GLY A 276 4.97 -4.56 -9.45
CA GLY A 276 6.17 -5.07 -8.76
C GLY A 276 6.52 -6.53 -9.10
N TRP A 277 5.62 -7.27 -9.74
CA TRP A 277 5.87 -8.64 -10.17
C TRP A 277 6.43 -8.74 -11.57
N SER A 278 7.12 -9.83 -11.83
CA SER A 278 7.74 -10.12 -13.12
C SER A 278 6.92 -11.14 -13.86
N LEU A 279 6.94 -11.10 -15.19
CA LEU A 279 6.37 -12.18 -15.97
C LEU A 279 7.03 -13.51 -15.62
N ALA A 280 6.22 -14.51 -15.31
CA ALA A 280 6.67 -15.89 -15.27
C ALA A 280 6.99 -16.38 -16.70
N PRO A 281 7.83 -17.42 -16.87
CA PRO A 281 8.06 -18.02 -18.18
C PRO A 281 6.76 -18.46 -18.85
N GLY A 282 6.47 -17.92 -20.04
CA GLY A 282 5.22 -18.15 -20.78
C GLY A 282 4.04 -17.28 -20.33
N GLN A 283 4.26 -16.29 -19.47
CA GLN A 283 3.28 -15.26 -19.16
C GLN A 283 3.53 -14.06 -20.07
N PHE A 284 2.47 -13.44 -20.59
CA PHE A 284 2.55 -12.26 -21.47
C PHE A 284 1.90 -11.01 -20.87
N HIS A 285 1.17 -11.16 -19.76
CA HIS A 285 0.48 -10.09 -19.07
C HIS A 285 0.50 -10.30 -17.56
N LEU A 286 0.58 -9.22 -16.80
CA LEU A 286 0.58 -9.27 -15.34
C LEU A 286 -0.84 -9.16 -14.81
N LEU A 287 -1.11 -9.77 -13.65
CA LEU A 287 -2.41 -9.57 -12.96
C LEU A 287 -2.64 -8.09 -12.63
N SER A 288 -1.57 -7.30 -12.45
CA SER A 288 -1.62 -5.87 -12.16
C SER A 288 -2.03 -5.00 -13.34
N ASP A 289 -2.08 -5.54 -14.56
CA ASP A 289 -2.51 -4.79 -15.73
C ASP A 289 -4.04 -4.58 -15.74
N THR A 290 -4.82 -5.50 -15.17
CA THR A 290 -6.28 -5.34 -15.02
C THR A 290 -6.67 -4.15 -14.11
N PRO A 291 -6.18 -4.03 -12.86
CA PRO A 291 -6.46 -2.87 -12.01
C PRO A 291 -5.85 -1.57 -12.57
N LEU A 292 -4.71 -1.63 -13.28
CA LEU A 292 -4.15 -0.48 -13.99
C LEU A 292 -5.14 0.02 -15.05
N ASN A 293 -5.61 -0.88 -15.92
CA ASN A 293 -6.59 -0.54 -16.95
C ASN A 293 -7.85 0.06 -16.32
N TRP A 294 -8.40 -0.58 -15.29
CA TRP A 294 -9.56 -0.03 -14.56
C TRP A 294 -9.32 1.40 -14.06
N MET A 295 -8.18 1.67 -13.41
CA MET A 295 -7.86 3.02 -12.91
C MET A 295 -7.77 4.06 -14.03
N LEU A 296 -7.16 3.68 -15.17
CA LEU A 296 -7.07 4.55 -16.35
C LEU A 296 -8.45 4.81 -16.96
N GLN A 297 -9.29 3.79 -17.09
CA GLN A 297 -10.66 3.95 -17.58
C GLN A 297 -11.46 4.88 -16.66
N GLU A 298 -11.34 4.72 -15.34
CA GLU A 298 -12.02 5.59 -14.37
C GLU A 298 -11.59 7.05 -14.47
N VAL A 299 -10.31 7.34 -14.71
CA VAL A 299 -9.83 8.73 -14.85
C VAL A 299 -10.20 9.33 -16.21
N LEU A 300 -10.20 8.54 -17.29
CA LEU A 300 -10.55 8.98 -18.64
C LEU A 300 -12.05 9.26 -18.82
N HIS A 301 -12.89 8.55 -18.06
CA HIS A 301 -14.35 8.64 -18.10
C HIS A 301 -14.95 9.54 -17.01
N LEU A 302 -14.15 10.36 -16.32
CA LEU A 302 -14.68 11.36 -15.39
C LEU A 302 -15.60 12.35 -16.14
N GLU A 303 -16.90 12.26 -15.88
CA GLU A 303 -17.91 13.15 -16.44
C GLU A 303 -17.66 14.61 -16.03
N LYS A 304 -17.86 15.56 -16.96
CA LYS A 304 -17.69 17.01 -16.73
C LYS A 304 -16.26 17.44 -16.33
N SER A 305 -15.25 16.60 -16.55
CA SER A 305 -13.85 17.03 -16.48
C SER A 305 -13.54 17.89 -17.70
N GLU A 306 -13.52 19.21 -17.52
CA GLU A 306 -13.02 20.16 -18.52
C GLU A 306 -11.51 19.98 -18.80
N SER A 307 -10.81 19.15 -18.01
CA SER A 307 -9.37 18.89 -18.13
C SER A 307 -9.04 17.40 -18.07
N LYS A 308 -9.36 16.65 -19.13
CA LYS A 308 -8.89 15.26 -19.21
C LYS A 308 -7.36 15.20 -19.17
N LEU A 309 -6.83 14.17 -18.49
CA LEU A 309 -5.40 13.88 -18.50
C LEU A 309 -4.96 13.52 -19.92
N SER A 310 -3.80 14.03 -20.31
CA SER A 310 -3.20 13.77 -21.61
C SER A 310 -2.17 12.65 -21.46
N PHE A 311 -2.36 11.59 -22.23
CA PHE A 311 -1.49 10.42 -22.29
C PHE A 311 -0.88 10.35 -23.69
N HIS A 312 0.41 10.06 -23.80
CA HIS A 312 1.09 9.92 -25.10
C HIS A 312 0.87 8.51 -25.69
N THR A 313 0.75 7.52 -24.81
CA THR A 313 0.26 6.18 -25.13
C THR A 313 -0.70 5.74 -24.03
N LEU A 314 -1.81 5.15 -24.45
CA LEU A 314 -2.58 4.28 -23.60
C LEU A 314 -2.18 2.88 -24.04
N ASN A 315 -1.20 2.24 -23.40
CA ASN A 315 -0.84 0.83 -23.68
C ASN A 315 -2.02 -0.15 -23.45
N VAL A 316 -3.25 0.34 -23.26
CA VAL A 316 -4.48 -0.43 -23.23
C VAL A 316 -4.63 -1.27 -24.50
N ALA A 317 -4.30 -0.75 -25.68
CA ALA A 317 -4.33 -1.53 -26.93
C ALA A 317 -3.32 -2.69 -26.91
N ASP A 318 -2.06 -2.41 -26.55
CA ASP A 318 -1.02 -3.44 -26.40
C ASP A 318 -1.37 -4.47 -25.32
N VAL A 319 -1.96 -4.03 -24.21
CA VAL A 319 -2.44 -4.92 -23.13
C VAL A 319 -3.56 -5.82 -23.65
N VAL A 320 -4.54 -5.28 -24.37
CA VAL A 320 -5.63 -6.06 -24.98
C VAL A 320 -5.10 -7.01 -26.07
N GLU A 321 -4.14 -6.59 -26.87
CA GLU A 321 -3.50 -7.45 -27.87
C GLU A 321 -2.74 -8.61 -27.21
N ARG A 322 -1.98 -8.33 -26.15
CA ARG A 322 -1.31 -9.35 -25.31
C ARG A 322 -2.31 -10.29 -24.62
N GLU A 323 -3.46 -9.78 -24.15
CA GLU A 323 -4.53 -10.60 -23.57
C GLU A 323 -5.12 -11.59 -24.60
N ASN A 324 -5.15 -11.20 -25.88
CA ASN A 324 -5.66 -12.04 -26.96
C ASN A 324 -4.59 -12.98 -27.55
N ALA A 325 -3.30 -12.76 -27.26
CA ALA A 325 -2.22 -13.61 -27.72
C ALA A 325 -2.24 -15.01 -27.08
N PHE A 326 -1.77 -16.01 -27.83
CA PHE A 326 -1.55 -17.36 -27.30
C PHE A 326 -0.34 -17.35 -26.34
N PRO A 327 -0.48 -17.78 -25.08
CA PRO A 327 0.57 -17.58 -24.08
C PRO A 327 1.65 -18.66 -24.05
N GLY A 328 1.65 -19.61 -24.98
CA GLY A 328 2.63 -20.71 -25.00
C GLY A 328 3.45 -20.75 -26.29
N LYS A 329 4.43 -21.65 -26.33
CA LYS A 329 4.83 -22.25 -27.61
C LYS A 329 3.72 -23.23 -27.99
N GLU A 330 3.39 -23.34 -29.27
CA GLU A 330 2.45 -24.33 -29.78
C GLU A 330 3.05 -25.74 -29.61
N GLU A 331 2.94 -26.30 -28.42
CA GLU A 331 3.32 -27.68 -28.14
C GLU A 331 2.10 -28.59 -28.35
N PRO A 332 2.24 -29.71 -29.10
CA PRO A 332 1.13 -30.62 -29.36
C PRO A 332 0.44 -31.06 -28.06
N GLY A 333 -0.88 -30.82 -27.97
CA GLY A 333 -1.69 -31.19 -26.81
C GLY A 333 -1.81 -30.13 -25.70
N THR A 334 -1.18 -28.96 -25.83
CA THR A 334 -1.32 -27.86 -24.85
C THR A 334 -2.27 -26.79 -25.35
N THR A 335 -3.39 -26.56 -24.65
CA THR A 335 -4.33 -25.49 -25.03
C THR A 335 -3.91 -24.13 -24.46
N ALA A 336 -4.35 -23.03 -25.09
CA ALA A 336 -4.13 -21.66 -24.59
C ALA A 336 -4.66 -21.50 -23.17
N TYR A 337 -5.78 -22.19 -22.90
CA TYR A 337 -6.45 -22.22 -21.62
C TYR A 337 -5.57 -22.87 -20.53
N ASP A 338 -4.94 -24.00 -20.81
CA ASP A 338 -4.07 -24.69 -19.85
C ASP A 338 -2.86 -23.84 -19.47
N VAL A 339 -2.29 -23.13 -20.45
CA VAL A 339 -1.20 -22.19 -20.20
C VAL A 339 -1.67 -21.03 -19.32
N ARG A 340 -2.79 -20.37 -19.65
CA ARG A 340 -3.35 -19.26 -18.86
C ARG A 340 -3.69 -19.68 -17.43
N LYS A 341 -4.26 -20.87 -17.26
CA LYS A 341 -4.56 -21.43 -15.95
C LYS A 341 -3.31 -21.60 -15.10
N ARG A 342 -2.18 -21.96 -15.70
CA ARG A 342 -0.90 -22.12 -14.99
C ARG A 342 -0.20 -20.78 -14.73
N THR A 343 -0.22 -19.84 -15.67
CA THR A 343 0.57 -18.60 -15.60
C THR A 343 -0.13 -17.46 -14.87
N ASN A 344 -1.46 -17.36 -14.94
CA ASN A 344 -2.22 -16.25 -14.33
C ASN A 344 -2.66 -16.55 -12.89
N GLN A 345 -1.84 -17.31 -12.18
CA GLN A 345 -2.08 -17.64 -10.80
C GLN A 345 -1.71 -16.44 -9.90
N PRO A 346 -2.54 -16.07 -8.91
CA PRO A 346 -2.16 -15.08 -7.90
C PRO A 346 -0.81 -15.41 -7.25
N HIS A 347 0.02 -14.38 -7.10
CA HIS A 347 1.24 -14.49 -6.33
C HIS A 347 0.91 -14.56 -4.84
N ASP A 348 1.81 -15.14 -4.05
CA ASP A 348 1.59 -15.35 -2.63
C ASP A 348 2.92 -15.35 -1.86
N MET A 349 3.05 -14.40 -0.94
CA MET A 349 4.27 -14.22 -0.16
C MET A 349 4.42 -15.23 0.99
N LEU A 350 3.39 -16.03 1.26
CA LEU A 350 3.37 -17.06 2.31
C LEU A 350 3.37 -18.49 1.73
N MET A 351 3.43 -18.64 0.40
CA MET A 351 3.52 -19.94 -0.25
C MET A 351 4.78 -20.07 -1.10
N PHE A 352 5.42 -21.22 -0.98
CA PHE A 352 6.56 -21.57 -1.84
C PHE A 352 6.12 -21.68 -3.30
N ASN A 353 7.00 -21.28 -4.21
CA ASN A 353 6.79 -21.32 -5.66
C ASN A 353 5.58 -20.48 -6.15
N ARG A 354 5.23 -19.41 -5.42
CA ARG A 354 4.18 -18.45 -5.78
C ARG A 354 4.71 -17.01 -5.87
N GLY A 355 5.95 -16.85 -6.33
CA GLY A 355 6.60 -15.54 -6.57
C GLY A 355 7.67 -15.15 -5.56
N ALA A 356 7.47 -15.43 -4.27
CA ALA A 356 8.47 -15.15 -3.25
C ALA A 356 9.61 -16.18 -3.24
N THR A 357 10.82 -15.72 -2.90
CA THR A 357 11.97 -16.63 -2.69
C THR A 357 11.77 -17.47 -1.42
N PHE A 358 12.42 -18.63 -1.35
CA PHE A 358 12.30 -19.56 -0.23
C PHE A 358 12.54 -18.90 1.14
N LEU A 359 13.63 -18.14 1.27
CA LEU A 359 13.97 -17.44 2.52
C LEU A 359 12.95 -16.35 2.86
N MET A 360 12.39 -15.68 1.86
CA MET A 360 11.39 -14.64 2.06
C MET A 360 10.07 -15.21 2.59
N VAL A 361 9.65 -16.38 2.10
CA VAL A 361 8.47 -17.09 2.61
C VAL A 361 8.63 -17.44 4.09
N ILE A 362 9.78 -18.00 4.47
CA ILE A 362 10.08 -18.33 5.87
C ILE A 362 10.07 -17.07 6.74
N PHE A 363 10.72 -15.99 6.27
CA PHE A 363 10.75 -14.72 6.98
C PHE A 363 9.34 -14.18 7.25
N TRP A 364 8.44 -14.19 6.26
CA TRP A 364 7.07 -13.75 6.47
C TRP A 364 6.29 -14.66 7.41
N TRP A 365 6.48 -15.97 7.35
CA TRP A 365 5.86 -16.90 8.31
C TRP A 365 6.28 -16.65 9.76
N ILE A 366 7.54 -16.27 9.99
CA ILE A 366 7.99 -15.85 11.34
C ILE A 366 7.18 -14.64 11.81
N LEU A 367 7.01 -13.62 10.96
CA LEU A 367 6.24 -12.42 11.30
C LEU A 367 4.74 -12.70 11.48
N GLU A 368 4.18 -13.71 10.81
CA GLU A 368 2.77 -14.12 10.96
C GLU A 368 2.46 -14.74 12.33
N ILE A 369 3.47 -15.35 12.96
CA ILE A 369 3.33 -16.07 14.23
C ILE A 369 3.61 -15.15 15.43
N LEU A 370 4.50 -14.17 15.24
CA LEU A 370 4.89 -13.25 16.30
C LEU A 370 3.72 -12.30 16.65
N PRO A 371 3.28 -12.24 17.92
CA PRO A 371 2.19 -11.36 18.35
C PRO A 371 2.67 -9.92 18.55
N LEU A 372 3.46 -9.41 17.60
CA LEU A 372 4.05 -8.07 17.66
C LEU A 372 3.15 -7.01 17.04
N PHE A 373 2.30 -7.41 16.09
CA PHE A 373 1.49 -6.46 15.31
C PHE A 373 0.02 -6.60 15.67
N THR A 374 -0.63 -5.46 15.88
CA THR A 374 -2.10 -5.41 15.94
C THR A 374 -2.64 -5.49 14.53
N ARG A 375 -3.70 -6.28 14.33
CA ARG A 375 -4.50 -6.30 13.10
C ARG A 375 -5.91 -5.83 13.37
N LEU A 376 -6.54 -5.31 12.33
CA LEU A 376 -7.97 -5.05 12.34
C LEU A 376 -8.69 -6.25 11.72
N GLU A 377 -9.69 -6.75 12.43
CA GLU A 377 -10.60 -7.79 11.96
C GLU A 377 -12.00 -7.20 11.81
N LEU A 378 -12.73 -7.62 10.79
CA LEU A 378 -14.12 -7.21 10.59
C LEU A 378 -15.05 -8.16 11.34
N GLU A 379 -15.66 -7.66 12.42
CA GLU A 379 -16.61 -8.40 13.25
C GLU A 379 -17.95 -7.66 13.26
N HIS A 380 -19.01 -8.31 12.78
CA HIS A 380 -20.37 -7.74 12.76
C HIS A 380 -20.42 -6.32 12.17
N GLY A 381 -19.68 -6.09 11.08
CA GLY A 381 -19.60 -4.80 10.40
C GLY A 381 -18.72 -3.74 11.08
N LYS A 382 -17.99 -4.09 12.14
CA LYS A 382 -17.06 -3.18 12.85
C LYS A 382 -15.62 -3.70 12.80
N TRP A 383 -14.69 -2.79 12.54
CA TRP A 383 -13.26 -3.10 12.56
C TRP A 383 -12.72 -3.10 14.00
N VAL A 384 -12.33 -4.27 14.49
CA VAL A 384 -11.85 -4.49 15.86
C VAL A 384 -10.35 -4.77 15.87
N PRO A 385 -9.54 -4.07 16.68
CA PRO A 385 -8.13 -4.37 16.82
C PRO A 385 -7.92 -5.66 17.64
N ARG A 386 -7.13 -6.59 17.07
CA ARG A 386 -6.70 -7.83 17.72
C ARG A 386 -5.20 -8.02 17.58
N GLN A 387 -4.57 -8.52 18.64
CA GLN A 387 -3.17 -8.97 18.61
C GLN A 387 -3.08 -10.51 18.70
N TRP A 388 -4.04 -11.12 19.39
CA TRP A 388 -4.12 -12.57 19.59
C TRP A 388 -5.51 -13.08 19.19
N PRO A 389 -5.64 -14.26 18.57
CA PRO A 389 -4.59 -15.25 18.17
C PRO A 389 -3.64 -14.72 17.09
N PRO A 390 -2.53 -15.39 16.72
CA PRO A 390 -1.73 -14.97 15.55
C PRO A 390 -2.53 -15.09 14.23
N ASN A 391 -2.16 -14.31 13.20
CA ASN A 391 -2.91 -14.28 11.93
C ASN A 391 -2.73 -15.56 11.11
N MET A 392 -1.58 -16.24 11.22
CA MET A 392 -1.32 -17.53 10.57
C MET A 392 -1.65 -17.57 9.07
N GLY A 393 -1.41 -16.46 8.36
CA GLY A 393 -1.72 -16.34 6.94
C GLY A 393 -3.23 -16.31 6.61
N ALA A 394 -4.07 -15.97 7.59
CA ALA A 394 -5.50 -15.76 7.36
C ALA A 394 -5.72 -14.63 6.34
N PRO A 395 -6.68 -14.78 5.41
CA PRO A 395 -6.90 -13.83 4.34
C PRO A 395 -7.43 -12.47 4.86
N ARG A 396 -7.64 -11.52 3.95
CA ARG A 396 -8.30 -10.26 4.27
C ARG A 396 -9.79 -10.49 4.56
N ASP A 397 -10.32 -9.68 5.47
CA ASP A 397 -11.76 -9.55 5.62
C ASP A 397 -12.31 -8.65 4.51
N ILE A 398 -13.38 -9.10 3.87
CA ILE A 398 -14.06 -8.37 2.80
C ILE A 398 -15.40 -7.84 3.37
N PRO A 399 -15.66 -6.52 3.32
CA PRO A 399 -16.95 -5.96 3.71
C PRO A 399 -18.13 -6.57 2.95
N GLU A 400 -19.32 -6.55 3.56
CA GLU A 400 -20.53 -7.11 2.95
C GLU A 400 -20.92 -6.37 1.66
N ASP A 401 -20.76 -5.04 1.67
CA ASP A 401 -21.01 -4.12 0.57
C ASP A 401 -19.82 -3.98 -0.40
N ALA A 402 -18.77 -4.80 -0.26
CA ALA A 402 -17.61 -4.73 -1.13
C ALA A 402 -17.95 -5.06 -2.59
N VAL A 403 -17.47 -4.21 -3.50
CA VAL A 403 -17.57 -4.42 -4.95
C VAL A 403 -16.39 -5.26 -5.41
N ILE A 404 -16.66 -6.46 -5.95
CA ILE A 404 -15.65 -7.32 -6.56
C ILE A 404 -15.64 -7.08 -8.06
N HIS A 405 -14.46 -6.88 -8.64
CA HIS A 405 -14.33 -6.65 -10.08
C HIS A 405 -14.80 -7.87 -10.89
N PRO A 406 -15.53 -7.70 -12.02
CA PRO A 406 -16.03 -8.82 -12.82
C PRO A 406 -14.97 -9.82 -13.28
N SER A 407 -13.74 -9.36 -13.53
CA SER A 407 -12.61 -10.22 -13.91
C SER A 407 -12.33 -11.33 -12.90
N VAL A 408 -12.62 -11.12 -11.60
CA VAL A 408 -12.45 -12.16 -10.58
C VAL A 408 -13.40 -13.33 -10.83
N HIS A 409 -14.65 -13.04 -11.19
CA HIS A 409 -15.64 -14.08 -11.51
C HIS A 409 -15.30 -14.81 -12.81
N GLU A 410 -14.72 -14.11 -13.78
CA GLU A 410 -14.24 -14.71 -15.02
C GLU A 410 -13.06 -15.64 -14.76
N MET A 411 -12.11 -15.25 -13.92
CA MET A 411 -11.00 -16.12 -13.52
C MET A 411 -11.48 -17.37 -12.76
N VAL A 412 -12.53 -17.25 -11.95
CA VAL A 412 -13.17 -18.43 -11.30
C VAL A 412 -13.83 -19.34 -12.34
N ARG A 413 -14.61 -18.78 -13.26
CA ARG A 413 -15.26 -19.55 -14.35
C ARG A 413 -14.24 -20.25 -15.24
N ALA A 414 -13.11 -19.59 -15.50
CA ALA A 414 -11.99 -20.13 -16.25
C ALA A 414 -11.11 -21.10 -15.42
N GLY A 415 -11.50 -21.46 -14.19
CA GLY A 415 -10.77 -22.40 -13.34
C GLY A 415 -9.35 -21.93 -12.97
N ILE A 416 -9.05 -20.64 -13.12
CA ILE A 416 -7.77 -20.03 -12.73
C ILE A 416 -7.76 -19.82 -11.22
N LEU A 417 -8.86 -19.29 -10.67
CA LEU A 417 -9.04 -19.13 -9.23
C LEU A 417 -9.90 -20.25 -8.66
N ASP A 418 -9.49 -20.79 -7.52
CA ASP A 418 -10.36 -21.63 -6.70
C ASP A 418 -11.42 -20.72 -6.03
N PRO A 419 -12.73 -20.99 -6.19
CA PRO A 419 -13.76 -20.25 -5.46
C PRO A 419 -13.50 -20.15 -3.95
N LYS A 420 -12.86 -21.16 -3.36
CA LYS A 420 -12.51 -21.20 -1.93
C LYS A 420 -11.37 -20.26 -1.55
N SER A 421 -10.60 -19.75 -2.51
CA SER A 421 -9.54 -18.77 -2.24
C SER A 421 -10.09 -17.38 -2.00
N ILE A 422 -11.34 -17.11 -2.39
CA ILE A 422 -12.01 -15.83 -2.19
C ILE A 422 -12.66 -15.84 -0.80
N PRO A 423 -12.26 -14.93 0.11
CA PRO A 423 -12.85 -14.84 1.43
C PRO A 423 -14.35 -14.51 1.36
N PRO A 424 -15.18 -15.08 2.25
CA PRO A 424 -16.57 -14.69 2.34
C PRO A 424 -16.69 -13.20 2.74
N ARG A 425 -17.73 -12.55 2.25
CA ARG A 425 -18.05 -11.17 2.63
C ARG A 425 -18.65 -11.12 4.04
N GLY A 426 -18.52 -9.97 4.71
CA GLY A 426 -19.04 -9.73 6.06
C GLY A 426 -18.05 -10.05 7.19
N GLY A 427 -16.85 -10.54 6.86
CA GLY A 427 -15.78 -10.80 7.84
C GLY A 427 -15.92 -12.12 8.58
N ASN A 428 -15.50 -12.15 9.85
CA ASN A 428 -15.49 -13.31 10.75
C ASN A 428 -14.54 -14.45 10.33
N ASN A 429 -13.40 -14.11 9.72
CA ASN A 429 -12.41 -15.01 9.14
C ASN A 429 -12.31 -16.39 9.84
N SER A 430 -12.98 -17.39 9.28
CA SER A 430 -13.03 -18.75 9.84
C SER A 430 -11.67 -19.46 9.83
N HIS A 431 -10.68 -18.90 9.13
CA HIS A 431 -9.32 -19.40 9.09
C HIS A 431 -8.51 -19.02 10.34
N LEU A 432 -8.98 -18.07 11.14
CA LEU A 432 -8.31 -17.73 12.39
C LEU A 432 -8.49 -18.86 13.42
N PRO A 433 -7.41 -19.30 14.08
CA PRO A 433 -7.50 -20.36 15.06
C PRO A 433 -8.31 -19.89 16.28
N SER A 434 -9.30 -20.67 16.72
CA SER A 434 -10.10 -20.29 17.89
C SER A 434 -9.23 -20.21 19.15
N THR A 435 -9.45 -19.17 19.96
CA THR A 435 -8.72 -18.98 21.23
C THR A 435 -8.83 -20.20 22.14
N ALA A 436 -9.99 -20.88 22.11
CA ALA A 436 -10.23 -22.14 22.81
C ALA A 436 -9.34 -23.30 22.31
N ARG A 437 -9.14 -23.43 20.98
CA ARG A 437 -8.26 -24.48 20.42
C ARG A 437 -6.80 -24.22 20.76
N ILE A 438 -6.36 -22.97 20.70
CA ILE A 438 -4.97 -22.62 21.02
C ILE A 438 -4.71 -22.83 22.51
N THR A 439 -5.54 -22.24 23.39
CA THR A 439 -5.37 -22.41 24.85
C THR A 439 -5.45 -23.89 25.27
N GLY A 440 -6.31 -24.69 24.64
CA GLY A 440 -6.37 -26.14 24.80
C GLY A 440 -5.07 -26.85 24.38
N ALA A 441 -4.51 -26.51 23.22
CA ALA A 441 -3.24 -27.07 22.74
C ALA A 441 -2.05 -26.68 23.63
N TRP A 442 -1.96 -25.43 24.08
CA TRP A 442 -0.94 -24.97 25.01
C TRP A 442 -1.05 -25.66 26.38
N LYS A 443 -2.28 -25.86 26.88
CA LYS A 443 -2.53 -26.59 28.12
C LYS A 443 -2.15 -28.06 28.00
N ALA A 444 -2.41 -28.69 26.85
CA ALA A 444 -2.00 -30.06 26.56
C ALA A 444 -0.47 -30.18 26.47
N MET A 445 0.21 -29.25 25.79
CA MET A 445 1.67 -29.23 25.63
C MET A 445 2.40 -28.96 26.96
N ARG A 446 1.89 -28.05 27.81
CA ARG A 446 2.40 -27.88 29.18
C ARG A 446 2.23 -29.14 30.02
N LYS A 447 1.11 -29.85 29.87
CA LYS A 447 0.83 -31.10 30.59
C LYS A 447 1.75 -32.24 30.12
N SER A 448 2.11 -32.31 28.83
CA SER A 448 3.06 -33.31 28.32
C SER A 448 4.49 -33.03 28.79
N GLN A 449 4.96 -31.77 28.69
CA GLN A 449 6.29 -31.39 29.22
C GLN A 449 6.40 -31.62 30.73
N GLY A 450 5.35 -31.30 31.50
CA GLY A 450 5.33 -31.57 32.95
C GLY A 450 5.44 -33.06 33.30
N LYS A 451 4.81 -33.95 32.51
CA LYS A 451 4.94 -35.41 32.67
C LYS A 451 6.34 -35.90 32.33
N GLU A 452 6.95 -35.36 31.28
CA GLU A 452 8.28 -35.75 30.81
C GLU A 452 9.37 -35.34 31.83
N ILE A 453 9.28 -34.11 32.35
CA ILE A 453 10.16 -33.61 33.42
C ILE A 453 10.01 -34.46 34.71
N SER A 454 8.77 -34.81 35.07
CA SER A 454 8.50 -35.68 36.23
C SER A 454 9.12 -37.09 36.07
N SER A 455 9.01 -37.67 34.88
CA SER A 455 9.64 -38.97 34.55
C SER A 455 11.16 -38.91 34.64
N LEU A 456 11.78 -37.84 34.11
CA LEU A 456 13.22 -37.59 34.21
C LEU A 456 13.68 -37.44 35.67
N MET A 457 12.92 -36.75 36.51
CA MET A 457 13.24 -36.62 37.94
C MET A 457 13.12 -37.95 38.69
N GLN A 458 12.13 -38.78 38.38
CA GLN A 458 11.99 -40.13 38.96
C GLN A 458 13.16 -41.03 38.57
N LYS A 459 13.56 -41.04 37.29
CA LYS A 459 14.74 -41.78 36.82
C LYS A 459 16.01 -41.30 37.52
N LYS A 460 16.19 -39.99 37.70
CA LYS A 460 17.35 -39.43 38.41
C LYS A 460 17.37 -39.83 39.90
N LYS A 461 16.22 -39.88 40.57
CA LYS A 461 16.11 -40.39 41.95
C LYS A 461 16.43 -41.89 42.03
N ALA A 462 15.94 -42.69 41.09
CA ALA A 462 16.21 -44.13 41.05
C ALA A 462 17.70 -44.43 40.83
N VAL A 463 18.36 -43.70 39.91
CA VAL A 463 19.82 -43.79 39.69
C VAL A 463 20.59 -43.35 40.94
N GLY A 464 20.15 -42.30 41.63
CA GLY A 464 20.75 -41.86 42.89
C GLY A 464 20.61 -42.88 44.04
N ALA A 465 19.48 -43.58 44.10
CA ALA A 465 19.24 -44.63 45.09
C ALA A 465 20.10 -45.88 44.82
N LEU A 466 20.17 -46.32 43.55
CA LEU A 466 21.06 -47.41 43.13
C LEU A 466 22.53 -47.10 43.43
N ARG A 467 22.97 -45.86 43.20
CA ARG A 467 24.35 -45.45 43.51
C ARG A 467 24.66 -45.55 45.01
N LYS A 468 23.72 -45.16 45.88
CA LYS A 468 23.87 -45.32 47.34
C LYS A 468 23.86 -46.78 47.79
N GLU A 469 23.11 -47.65 47.11
CA GLU A 469 23.11 -49.09 47.38
C GLU A 469 24.42 -49.79 46.97
N PHE A 470 25.04 -49.33 45.89
CA PHE A 470 26.36 -49.80 45.45
C PHE A 470 27.48 -49.30 46.37
N ASP A 471 27.45 -48.02 46.77
CA ASP A 471 28.47 -47.44 47.66
C ASP A 471 28.37 -47.99 49.10
N GLY A 472 27.19 -48.46 49.54
CA GLY A 472 26.98 -49.06 50.86
C GLY A 472 27.29 -50.57 50.98
N LYS A 473 27.70 -51.23 49.89
CA LYS A 473 28.15 -52.64 49.88
C LYS A 473 29.68 -52.78 49.72
N ALA A 474 30.41 -51.67 49.77
CA ALA A 474 31.86 -51.61 49.64
C ALA A 474 32.60 -51.31 50.96
N GLU A 475 31.89 -51.39 52.10
CA GLU A 475 32.44 -51.55 53.45
C GLU A 475 32.14 -52.96 53.96
#